data_AF-A0A520BMR4-F1
#
_entry.id   AF-A0A520BMR4-F1
#
_cell.length_a   1.000
_cell.length_b   1.000
_cell.length_c   1.000
_cell.angle_alpha   90.00
_cell.angle_beta   90.00
_cell.angle_gamma   90.00
#
_symmetry.space_group_name_H-M   'P 1'
#
loop_
_entity.id
_entity.type
_entity.pdbx_description
1 polymer ?
#
loop_
_entity_poly.entity_id
_entity_poly.type
_entity_poly.pdbx_seq_one_letter_code
_entity_poly.pdbx_strand_id
1 'polypeptide(L)'
;MFGHIPDCELLMLVCDIGVTTILFQLFKETNKSLSFLSTLFRITSIIVLSITALTHYAALSFLDGPAFLDVFSRDQLNANALLSIKLHGVGYNISLVFFGFHLLILSYLLFISDMFPKFIGILIAIGGFCYILNSFIWFLFPNVVPIIYPAILIPCAIGEWIFCFWLMIKGTKKTTQFKT
;
A
#
# COMPACT_ATOMS: atom_id res chain seq x y z
N MET A 1 4.62 -20.69 -17.48
CA MET A 1 4.47 -21.00 -16.04
C MET A 1 4.39 -19.74 -15.17
N PHE A 2 3.94 -18.59 -15.72
CA PHE A 2 3.84 -17.31 -14.99
C PHE A 2 2.41 -16.94 -14.57
N GLY A 3 1.46 -17.88 -14.68
CA GLY A 3 0.03 -17.64 -14.45
C GLY A 3 -0.38 -17.36 -12.99
N HIS A 4 0.51 -17.48 -12.00
CA HIS A 4 0.17 -17.35 -10.57
C HIS A 4 0.59 -16.03 -9.91
N ILE A 5 1.51 -15.27 -10.50
CA ILE A 5 1.98 -13.99 -9.94
C ILE A 5 0.88 -12.91 -10.00
N PRO A 6 0.06 -12.81 -11.07
CA PRO A 6 -1.00 -11.81 -11.14
C PRO A 6 -2.14 -12.05 -10.14
N ASP A 7 -2.33 -13.32 -9.73
CA ASP A 7 -3.37 -13.73 -8.76
C ASP A 7 -3.09 -13.18 -7.35
N CYS A 8 -1.81 -13.06 -6.98
CA CYS A 8 -1.41 -12.58 -5.66
C CYS A 8 -1.75 -11.10 -5.47
N GLU A 9 -1.63 -10.28 -6.52
CA GLU A 9 -1.94 -8.85 -6.45
C GLU A 9 -3.43 -8.61 -6.28
N LEU A 10 -4.28 -9.38 -6.99
CA LEU A 10 -5.73 -9.36 -6.79
C LEU A 10 -6.14 -9.79 -5.39
N LEU A 11 -5.55 -10.88 -4.88
CA LEU A 11 -5.81 -11.36 -3.54
C LEU A 11 -5.45 -10.29 -2.49
N MET A 12 -4.28 -9.66 -2.65
CA MET A 12 -3.84 -8.55 -1.79
C MET A 12 -4.84 -7.40 -1.79
N LEU A 13 -5.35 -6.99 -2.95
CA LEU A 13 -6.35 -5.91 -3.05
C LEU A 13 -7.66 -6.24 -2.31
N VAL A 14 -8.13 -7.49 -2.39
CA VAL A 14 -9.31 -7.94 -1.64
C VAL A 14 -9.03 -7.95 -0.14
N CYS A 15 -7.88 -8.46 0.28
CA CYS A 15 -7.45 -8.43 1.68
C CYS A 15 -7.35 -7.00 2.21
N ASP A 16 -6.84 -6.07 1.40
CA ASP A 16 -6.69 -4.66 1.76
C ASP A 16 -8.02 -3.98 2.03
N ILE A 17 -9.07 -4.29 1.26
CA ILE A 17 -10.44 -3.80 1.53
C ILE A 17 -10.93 -4.34 2.88
N GLY A 18 -10.69 -5.63 3.16
CA GLY A 18 -11.02 -6.26 4.43
C GLY A 18 -10.33 -5.58 5.62
N VAL A 19 -9.01 -5.40 5.54
CA VAL A 19 -8.20 -4.72 6.57
C VAL A 19 -8.68 -3.29 6.77
N THR A 20 -8.94 -2.56 5.69
CA THR A 20 -9.44 -1.17 5.74
C THR A 20 -10.77 -1.09 6.49
N THR A 21 -11.67 -2.03 6.22
CA THR A 21 -12.99 -2.10 6.88
C THR A 21 -12.85 -2.41 8.37
N ILE A 22 -11.96 -3.32 8.73
CA ILE A 22 -11.67 -3.68 10.13
C ILE A 22 -11.08 -2.48 10.86
N LEU A 23 -10.10 -1.79 10.29
CA LEU A 23 -9.48 -0.61 10.89
C LEU A 23 -10.50 0.52 11.08
N PHE A 24 -11.38 0.75 10.10
CA PHE A 24 -12.46 1.73 10.23
C PHE A 24 -13.34 1.42 11.45
N GLN A 25 -13.83 0.19 11.53
CA GLN A 25 -14.69 -0.28 12.62
C GLN A 25 -13.99 -0.21 13.98
N LEU A 26 -12.68 -0.43 14.01
CA LEU A 26 -11.88 -0.39 15.23
C LEU A 26 -11.71 1.03 15.78
N PHE A 27 -11.42 1.99 14.91
CA PHE A 27 -11.12 3.36 15.32
C PHE A 27 -12.32 4.32 15.25
N LYS A 28 -13.48 3.90 14.74
CA LYS A 28 -14.68 4.75 14.68
C LYS A 28 -15.14 5.25 16.06
N GLU A 29 -14.94 4.44 17.11
CA GLU A 29 -15.29 4.78 18.49
C GLU A 29 -14.31 5.77 19.10
N THR A 30 -13.07 5.84 18.58
CA THR A 30 -12.06 6.82 18.99
C THR A 30 -12.30 8.18 18.31
N ASN A 31 -12.42 8.20 16.98
CA ASN A 31 -12.79 9.38 16.23
C ASN A 31 -13.34 8.97 14.85
N LYS A 32 -14.66 9.04 14.70
CA LYS A 32 -15.36 8.63 13.47
C LYS A 32 -14.91 9.41 12.24
N SER A 33 -14.70 10.72 12.35
CA SER A 33 -14.33 11.58 11.22
C SER A 33 -12.93 11.25 10.69
N LEU A 34 -11.95 11.10 11.59
CA LEU A 34 -10.58 10.74 11.20
C LEU A 34 -10.49 9.30 10.72
N SER A 35 -11.23 8.37 11.34
CA SER A 35 -11.32 6.99 10.87
C SER A 35 -11.89 6.91 9.44
N PHE A 36 -12.94 7.69 9.16
CA PHE A 36 -13.51 7.80 7.82
C PHE A 36 -12.53 8.43 6.83
N LEU A 37 -11.85 9.52 7.20
CA LEU A 37 -10.85 10.16 6.34
C LEU A 37 -9.69 9.21 6.02
N SER A 38 -9.18 8.49 7.01
CA SER A 38 -8.15 7.45 6.83
C SER A 38 -8.59 6.36 5.86
N THR A 39 -9.86 5.96 5.95
CA THR A 39 -10.48 4.98 5.03
C THR A 39 -10.56 5.50 3.60
N LEU A 40 -10.95 6.76 3.40
CA LEU A 40 -10.99 7.38 2.07
C LEU A 40 -9.62 7.39 1.38
N PHE A 41 -8.57 7.76 2.13
CA PHE A 41 -7.20 7.71 1.60
C PHE A 41 -6.78 6.28 1.24
N ARG A 42 -7.11 5.30 2.09
CA ARG A 42 -6.78 3.90 1.84
C ARG A 42 -7.52 3.33 0.63
N ILE A 43 -8.82 3.57 0.51
CA ILE A 43 -9.62 3.13 -0.63
C ILE A 43 -9.12 3.79 -1.93
N THR A 44 -8.79 5.09 -1.88
CA THR A 44 -8.17 5.77 -3.04
C THR A 44 -6.87 5.09 -3.46
N SER A 45 -6.01 4.76 -2.49
CA SER A 45 -4.77 4.00 -2.76
C SER A 45 -5.04 2.64 -3.42
N ILE A 46 -6.01 1.88 -2.89
CA ILE A 46 -6.41 0.57 -3.43
C ILE A 46 -6.95 0.70 -4.87
N ILE A 47 -7.74 1.73 -5.17
CA ILE A 47 -8.27 1.98 -6.51
C ILE A 47 -7.13 2.27 -7.50
N VAL A 48 -6.21 3.17 -7.13
CA VAL A 48 -5.04 3.48 -7.97
C VAL A 48 -4.19 2.22 -8.18
N LEU A 49 -3.97 1.42 -7.14
CA LEU A 49 -3.20 0.19 -7.24
C LEU A 49 -3.91 -0.86 -8.13
N SER A 50 -5.23 -0.99 -8.02
CA SER A 50 -6.05 -1.87 -8.87
C SER A 50 -5.93 -1.50 -10.36
N ILE A 51 -5.97 -0.21 -10.68
CA ILE A 51 -5.77 0.27 -12.06
C ILE A 51 -4.32 0.01 -12.51
N THR A 52 -3.37 0.21 -11.61
CA THR A 52 -1.93 -0.02 -11.87
C THR A 52 -1.64 -1.50 -12.13
N ALA A 53 -2.33 -2.42 -11.47
CA ALA A 53 -2.19 -3.86 -11.70
C ALA A 53 -2.42 -4.24 -13.17
N LEU A 54 -3.32 -3.55 -13.88
CA LEU A 54 -3.57 -3.78 -15.32
C LEU A 54 -2.30 -3.64 -16.16
N THR A 55 -1.39 -2.74 -15.80
CA THR A 55 -0.12 -2.55 -16.52
C THR A 55 0.83 -3.73 -16.32
N HIS A 56 0.79 -4.40 -15.18
CA HIS A 56 1.55 -5.62 -14.93
C HIS A 56 0.98 -6.80 -15.74
N TYR A 57 -0.35 -6.95 -15.79
CA TYR A 57 -1.01 -7.91 -16.67
C TYR A 57 -0.69 -7.66 -18.16
N ALA A 58 -0.61 -6.39 -18.57
CA ALA A 58 -0.22 -6.04 -19.93
C ALA A 58 1.23 -6.46 -20.23
N ALA A 59 2.16 -6.30 -19.30
CA ALA A 59 3.55 -6.77 -19.47
C ALA A 59 3.61 -8.29 -19.71
N LEU A 60 2.87 -9.07 -18.92
CA LEU A 60 2.77 -10.52 -19.12
C LEU A 60 2.15 -10.87 -20.47
N SER A 61 1.10 -10.14 -20.86
CA SER A 61 0.42 -10.33 -22.14
C SER A 61 1.34 -10.04 -23.33
N PHE A 62 2.29 -9.10 -23.22
CA PHE A 62 3.25 -8.88 -24.30
C PHE A 62 4.32 -9.98 -24.41
N LEU A 63 4.63 -10.68 -23.32
CA LEU A 63 5.69 -11.70 -23.31
C LEU A 63 5.21 -13.09 -23.70
N ASP A 64 4.02 -13.49 -23.25
CA ASP A 64 3.45 -14.84 -23.40
C ASP A 64 2.02 -14.80 -23.99
N GLY A 65 1.74 -13.76 -24.77
CA GLY A 65 0.39 -13.42 -25.21
C GLY A 65 -0.19 -14.27 -26.34
N PRO A 66 -1.47 -14.02 -26.65
CA PRO A 66 -2.21 -14.72 -27.70
C PRO A 66 -1.69 -14.41 -29.11
N ALA A 67 -1.98 -15.31 -30.06
CA ALA A 67 -1.51 -15.28 -31.44
C ALA A 67 -1.79 -13.99 -32.23
N PHE A 68 -2.73 -13.14 -31.80
CA PHE A 68 -2.94 -11.84 -32.45
C PHE A 68 -1.75 -10.89 -32.30
N LEU A 69 -0.87 -11.13 -31.32
CA LEU A 69 0.35 -10.36 -31.10
C LEU A 69 1.51 -10.77 -32.03
N ASP A 70 1.36 -11.85 -32.82
CA ASP A 70 2.38 -12.31 -33.77
C ASP A 70 2.65 -11.31 -34.92
N VAL A 71 1.78 -10.29 -35.07
CA VAL A 71 1.97 -9.18 -36.00
C VAL A 71 3.13 -8.26 -35.57
N PHE A 72 3.49 -8.25 -34.28
CA PHE A 72 4.59 -7.47 -33.75
C PHE A 72 5.90 -8.25 -33.78
N SER A 73 7.02 -7.55 -33.97
CA SER A 73 8.33 -8.17 -33.77
C SER A 73 8.58 -8.46 -32.29
N ARG A 74 9.46 -9.44 -31.99
CA ARG A 74 9.87 -9.73 -30.61
C ARG A 74 10.45 -8.50 -29.89
N ASP A 75 11.19 -7.66 -30.59
CA ASP A 75 11.75 -6.43 -30.02
C ASP A 75 10.66 -5.42 -29.64
N GLN A 76 9.59 -5.30 -30.44
CA GLN A 76 8.44 -4.46 -30.12
C GLN A 76 7.68 -4.98 -28.89
N LEU A 77 7.46 -6.30 -28.81
CA LEU A 77 6.82 -6.93 -27.66
C LEU A 77 7.64 -6.72 -26.38
N ASN A 78 8.96 -6.94 -26.44
CA ASN A 78 9.86 -6.71 -25.30
C ASN A 78 9.88 -5.23 -24.86
N ALA A 79 9.90 -4.28 -25.80
CA ALA A 79 9.86 -2.85 -25.48
C ALA A 79 8.54 -2.46 -24.80
N ASN A 80 7.41 -2.98 -25.28
CA ASN A 80 6.10 -2.75 -24.68
C ASN A 80 5.97 -3.41 -23.30
N ALA A 81 6.49 -4.63 -23.12
CA ALA A 81 6.54 -5.28 -21.82
C ALA A 81 7.34 -4.44 -20.80
N LEU A 82 8.50 -3.92 -21.21
CA LEU A 82 9.32 -3.05 -20.36
C LEU A 82 8.60 -1.72 -20.04
N LEU A 83 7.93 -1.11 -21.01
CA LEU A 83 7.13 0.09 -20.78
C LEU A 83 6.02 -0.16 -19.77
N SER A 84 5.30 -1.28 -19.91
CA SER A 84 4.26 -1.71 -18.98
C SER A 84 4.78 -1.89 -17.55
N ILE A 85 5.96 -2.51 -17.37
CA ILE A 85 6.61 -2.64 -16.06
C ILE A 85 6.98 -1.26 -15.49
N LYS A 86 7.49 -0.33 -16.32
CA LYS A 86 7.82 1.02 -15.87
C LYS A 86 6.58 1.80 -15.46
N LEU A 87 5.49 1.69 -16.21
CA LEU A 87 4.19 2.31 -15.88
C LEU A 87 3.61 1.74 -14.60
N HIS A 88 3.77 0.44 -14.35
CA HIS A 88 3.41 -0.18 -13.09
C HIS A 88 4.14 0.48 -11.92
N GLY A 89 5.46 0.66 -12.05
CA GLY A 89 6.27 1.37 -11.04
C GLY A 89 5.80 2.81 -10.79
N VAL A 90 5.40 3.54 -11.83
CA VAL A 90 4.81 4.89 -11.69
C VAL A 90 3.53 4.83 -10.87
N GLY A 91 2.55 4.01 -11.30
CA GLY A 91 1.25 3.92 -10.66
C GLY A 91 1.33 3.45 -9.20
N TYR A 92 2.28 2.55 -8.90
CA TYR A 92 2.56 2.10 -7.54
C TYR A 92 3.06 3.25 -6.66
N ASN A 93 3.98 4.09 -7.14
CA ASN A 93 4.41 5.26 -6.38
C ASN A 93 3.28 6.29 -6.18
N ILE A 94 2.37 6.43 -7.14
CA ILE A 94 1.19 7.28 -6.96
C ILE A 94 0.29 6.73 -5.83
N SER A 95 0.04 5.42 -5.82
CA SER A 95 -0.80 4.80 -4.77
C SER A 95 -0.17 4.94 -3.38
N LEU A 96 1.15 4.89 -3.28
CA LEU A 96 1.90 5.06 -2.03
C LEU A 96 1.75 6.45 -1.40
N VAL A 97 1.51 7.51 -2.19
CA VAL A 97 1.22 8.85 -1.64
C VAL A 97 -0.05 8.81 -0.78
N PHE A 98 -1.13 8.26 -1.34
CA PHE A 98 -2.41 8.13 -0.64
C PHE A 98 -2.30 7.16 0.55
N PHE A 99 -1.55 6.07 0.39
CA PHE A 99 -1.27 5.14 1.47
C PHE A 99 -0.52 5.81 2.63
N GLY A 100 0.49 6.62 2.33
CA GLY A 100 1.23 7.37 3.34
C GLY A 100 0.34 8.31 4.15
N PHE A 101 -0.58 9.04 3.51
CA PHE A 101 -1.57 9.86 4.23
C PHE A 101 -2.51 9.02 5.09
N HIS A 102 -2.96 7.85 4.59
CA HIS A 102 -3.72 6.90 5.40
C HIS A 102 -2.95 6.51 6.67
N LEU A 103 -1.66 6.16 6.54
CA LEU A 103 -0.81 5.79 7.67
C LEU A 103 -0.59 6.95 8.65
N LEU A 104 -0.42 8.19 8.17
CA LEU A 104 -0.31 9.35 9.07
C LEU A 104 -1.58 9.54 9.90
N ILE A 105 -2.77 9.43 9.29
CA ILE A 105 -4.03 9.54 10.04
C ILE A 105 -4.21 8.35 11.00
N LEU A 106 -3.89 7.14 10.54
CA LEU A 106 -3.94 5.92 11.34
C LEU A 106 -2.98 6.01 12.55
N SER A 107 -1.78 6.54 12.35
CA SER A 107 -0.80 6.75 13.40
C SER A 107 -1.29 7.68 14.49
N TYR A 108 -2.00 8.74 14.10
CA TYR A 108 -2.61 9.67 15.03
C TYR A 108 -3.75 9.01 15.81
N LEU A 109 -4.61 8.24 15.14
CA LEU A 109 -5.67 7.44 15.77
C LEU A 109 -5.08 6.44 16.79
N LEU A 110 -4.00 5.75 16.42
CA LEU A 110 -3.26 4.85 17.31
C LEU A 110 -2.71 5.58 18.54
N PHE A 111 -2.16 6.78 18.35
CA PHE A 111 -1.55 7.57 19.42
C PHE A 111 -2.56 8.09 20.44
N ILE A 112 -3.74 8.50 19.98
CA ILE A 112 -4.82 8.99 20.86
C ILE A 112 -5.66 7.85 21.44
N SER A 113 -5.65 6.67 20.83
CA SER A 113 -6.35 5.50 21.38
C SER A 113 -5.56 4.88 22.54
N ASP A 114 -6.25 4.57 23.64
CA ASP A 114 -5.65 3.79 24.74
C ASP A 114 -5.57 2.28 24.43
N MET A 115 -6.03 1.89 23.23
CA MET A 115 -6.11 0.50 22.76
C MET A 115 -4.72 -0.08 22.43
N PHE A 116 -3.76 0.79 22.06
CA PHE A 116 -2.42 0.41 21.62
C PHE A 116 -1.32 1.19 22.38
N PRO A 117 -0.10 0.64 22.48
CA PRO A 117 1.04 1.42 22.93
C PRO A 117 1.34 2.59 21.98
N LYS A 118 1.60 3.77 22.55
CA LYS A 118 1.87 4.99 21.78
C LYS A 118 3.07 4.89 20.82
N PHE A 119 4.06 4.06 21.15
CA PHE A 119 5.23 3.85 20.28
C PHE A 119 4.86 3.23 18.92
N ILE A 120 3.80 2.42 18.84
CA ILE A 120 3.33 1.84 17.58
C ILE A 120 2.82 2.95 16.66
N GLY A 121 2.06 3.90 17.21
CA GLY A 121 1.63 5.09 16.48
C GLY A 121 2.83 5.84 15.89
N ILE A 122 3.86 6.12 16.69
CA ILE A 122 5.08 6.81 16.22
C ILE A 122 5.75 6.04 15.07
N LEU A 123 5.86 4.72 15.20
CA LEU A 123 6.52 3.90 14.19
C LEU A 123 5.76 3.88 12.85
N ILE A 124 4.42 3.84 12.92
CA ILE A 124 3.56 3.95 11.73
C ILE A 124 3.61 5.36 11.13
N ALA A 125 3.72 6.41 11.96
CA ALA A 125 3.87 7.78 11.48
C ALA A 125 5.16 7.96 10.66
N ILE A 126 6.27 7.40 11.14
CA ILE A 126 7.55 7.37 10.41
C ILE A 126 7.37 6.66 9.07
N GLY A 127 6.72 5.50 9.06
CA GLY A 127 6.41 4.77 7.82
C GLY A 127 5.60 5.60 6.82
N GLY A 128 4.53 6.25 7.28
CA GLY A 128 3.69 7.12 6.46
C GLY A 128 4.46 8.27 5.82
N PHE A 129 5.32 8.96 6.58
CA PHE A 129 6.16 10.03 6.07
C PHE A 129 7.17 9.52 5.03
N CYS A 130 7.77 8.37 5.31
CA CYS A 130 8.70 7.71 4.43
C CYS A 130 8.10 7.33 3.07
N TYR A 131 6.86 6.80 3.02
CA TYR A 131 6.20 6.51 1.72
C TYR A 131 5.93 7.77 0.90
N ILE A 132 5.45 8.83 1.55
CA ILE A 132 5.22 10.11 0.88
C ILE A 132 6.55 10.62 0.32
N LEU A 133 7.58 10.69 1.15
CA LEU A 133 8.90 11.18 0.75
C LEU A 133 9.48 10.34 -0.39
N ASN A 134 9.41 9.00 -0.31
CA ASN A 134 9.86 8.12 -1.38
C ASN A 134 9.14 8.42 -2.70
N SER A 135 7.82 8.58 -2.66
CA SER A 135 7.02 8.85 -3.85
C SER A 135 7.41 10.19 -4.48
N PHE A 136 7.60 11.24 -3.69
CA PHE A 136 8.05 12.54 -4.18
C PHE A 136 9.47 12.48 -4.75
N ILE A 137 10.41 11.80 -4.08
CA ILE A 137 11.78 11.60 -4.59
C ILE A 137 11.76 10.86 -5.92
N TRP A 138 10.87 9.87 -6.08
CA TRP A 138 10.74 9.10 -7.31
C TRP A 138 10.37 9.99 -8.51
N PHE A 139 9.47 10.96 -8.31
CA PHE A 139 9.06 11.90 -9.37
C PHE A 139 10.06 13.03 -9.61
N LEU A 140 10.68 13.57 -8.56
CA LEU A 140 11.55 14.75 -8.64
C LEU A 140 13.00 14.39 -8.98
N PHE A 141 13.51 13.27 -8.47
CA PHE A 141 14.91 12.90 -8.55
C PHE A 141 15.08 11.38 -8.81
N PRO A 142 14.74 10.88 -10.01
CA PRO A 142 14.77 9.45 -10.31
C PRO A 142 16.17 8.82 -10.13
N ASN A 143 17.23 9.60 -10.28
CA ASN A 143 18.62 9.12 -10.18
C ASN A 143 19.06 8.76 -8.74
N VAL A 144 18.41 9.29 -7.70
CA VAL A 144 18.75 9.01 -6.29
C VAL A 144 17.87 7.94 -5.66
N VAL A 145 16.78 7.54 -6.32
CA VAL A 145 15.86 6.50 -5.85
C VAL A 145 16.59 5.21 -5.45
N PRO A 146 17.49 4.61 -6.26
CA PRO A 146 18.09 3.31 -5.93
C PRO A 146 18.92 3.33 -4.65
N ILE A 147 19.48 4.49 -4.31
CA ILE A 147 20.35 4.69 -3.14
C ILE A 147 19.50 4.87 -1.88
N ILE A 148 18.39 5.59 -2.00
CA ILE A 148 17.54 6.01 -0.88
C ILE A 148 16.46 4.95 -0.58
N TYR A 149 16.01 4.21 -1.58
CA TYR A 149 14.90 3.25 -1.48
C TYR A 149 15.08 2.23 -0.35
N PRO A 150 16.25 1.58 -0.15
CA PRO A 150 16.42 0.64 0.95
C PRO A 150 16.34 1.33 2.32
N ALA A 151 16.94 2.52 2.43
CA ALA A 151 16.98 3.29 3.68
C ALA A 151 15.60 3.78 4.11
N ILE A 152 14.69 4.02 3.15
CA ILE A 152 13.32 4.44 3.44
C ILE A 152 12.40 3.23 3.67
N LEU A 153 12.46 2.20 2.82
CA LEU A 153 11.49 1.10 2.83
C LEU A 153 11.71 0.14 4.01
N ILE A 154 12.96 -0.11 4.41
CA ILE A 154 13.27 -1.06 5.50
C ILE A 154 12.64 -0.61 6.83
N PRO A 155 12.80 0.64 7.30
CA PRO A 155 12.11 1.12 8.49
C PRO A 155 10.58 1.07 8.40
N CYS A 156 10.02 1.37 7.22
CA CYS A 156 8.56 1.29 6.99
C CYS A 156 8.03 -0.13 7.19
N ALA A 157 8.66 -1.09 6.52
CA ALA A 157 8.27 -2.50 6.58
C ALA A 157 8.34 -3.02 8.02
N ILE A 158 9.39 -2.68 8.76
CA ILE A 158 9.52 -3.05 10.18
C ILE A 158 8.34 -2.49 10.99
N GLY A 159 7.95 -1.24 10.74
CA GLY A 159 6.85 -0.60 11.45
C GLY A 159 5.49 -1.25 11.22
N GLU A 160 5.18 -1.52 9.96
CA GLU A 160 3.96 -2.22 9.58
C GLU A 160 3.94 -3.66 10.08
N TRP A 161 5.07 -4.37 10.01
CA TRP A 161 5.16 -5.73 10.52
C TRP A 161 4.97 -5.78 12.03
N ILE A 162 5.57 -4.88 12.78
CA ILE A 162 5.36 -4.79 14.23
C ILE A 162 3.88 -4.54 14.55
N PHE A 163 3.23 -3.63 13.80
CA PHE A 163 1.80 -3.37 13.98
C PHE A 163 0.93 -4.60 13.63
N CYS A 164 1.24 -5.28 12.52
CA CYS A 164 0.55 -6.49 12.08
C CYS A 164 0.69 -7.62 13.10
N PHE A 165 1.91 -7.91 13.55
CA PHE A 165 2.17 -8.91 14.60
C PHE A 165 1.49 -8.55 15.91
N TRP A 166 1.43 -7.26 16.28
CA TRP A 166 0.71 -6.82 17.45
C TRP A 166 -0.78 -7.14 17.37
N LEU A 167 -1.41 -6.82 16.23
CA LEU A 167 -2.82 -7.13 15.98
C LEU A 167 -3.09 -8.64 16.03
N MET A 168 -2.18 -9.45 15.48
CA MET A 168 -2.31 -10.92 15.48
C MET A 168 -2.16 -11.55 16.87
N ILE A 169 -1.20 -11.08 17.68
CA ILE A 169 -0.84 -11.73 18.95
C ILE A 169 -1.65 -11.17 20.12
N LYS A 170 -1.68 -9.84 20.25
CA LYS A 170 -2.26 -9.15 21.41
C LYS A 170 -3.66 -8.61 21.16
N GLY A 171 -3.98 -8.29 19.90
CA GLY A 171 -5.20 -7.59 19.56
C GLY A 171 -5.28 -6.23 20.27
N THR A 172 -6.48 -5.82 20.65
CA THR A 172 -6.73 -4.53 21.30
C THR A 172 -7.01 -4.69 22.78
N LYS A 173 -6.56 -3.73 23.59
CA LYS A 173 -6.97 -3.70 25.00
C LYS A 173 -8.48 -3.47 25.06
N LYS A 174 -9.21 -4.28 25.83
CA LYS A 174 -10.63 -4.03 26.09
C LYS A 174 -10.77 -2.68 26.77
N THR A 175 -11.39 -1.71 26.10
CA THR A 175 -11.93 -0.53 26.78
C THR A 175 -13.09 -1.03 27.64
N THR A 176 -12.92 -1.00 28.96
CA THR A 176 -13.97 -1.35 29.92
C THR A 176 -15.17 -0.45 29.64
N GLN A 177 -16.18 -0.98 28.94
CA GLN A 177 -17.44 -0.27 28.77
C GLN A 177 -18.16 -0.26 30.11
N PHE A 178 -18.08 0.87 30.82
CA PHE A 178 -19.06 1.15 31.87
C PHE A 178 -20.39 1.44 31.17
N LYS A 179 -21.23 0.39 31.08
CA LYS A 179 -22.68 0.55 30.91
C LYS A 179 -23.20 1.25 32.17
N THR A 180 -23.70 2.47 32.01
CA THR A 180 -24.71 3.06 32.91
C THR A 180 -26.03 3.09 32.18
#